data_AF-A0A6P6D2K1-F1
#
_entry.id   AF-A0A6P6D2K1-F1
#
_cell.length_a   1.000
_cell.length_b   1.000
_cell.length_c   1.000
_cell.angle_alpha   90.00
_cell.angle_beta   90.00
_cell.angle_gamma   90.00
#
_symmetry.space_group_name_H-M   'P 1'
#
loop_
_entity.id
_entity.type
_entity.pdbx_description
1 polymer ?
#
loop_
_entity_poly.entity_id
_entity_poly.type
_entity_poly.pdbx_seq_one_letter_code
_entity_poly.pdbx_strand_id
1 'polypeptide(L)'
;MQTCGAGLPVAGSGTNGGSLVLGGIEPSLYRGDIWYTPIKEEWYYQIEILKLEIGGQSLNLDCREYNADKAIVDSGTTLLRLPQKVFNAVVEAVVRTSLIPEFSDGFWTGSQLACWTNSEAPWSYFPKISIYLRDENSSRSFRITLLPQLYIQPMMGAGLNYECYRFGISPSTNALVLGATVMEGFYVVFDRARKRVGFAASPCAGKTTKHHKM
;
A
#
# COMPACT_ATOMS: atom_id res chain seq x y z
N MET A 1 0.46 -2.10 -15.12
CA MET A 1 -0.87 -1.86 -14.52
C MET A 1 -0.76 -0.66 -13.61
N GLN A 2 -1.69 0.29 -13.74
CA GLN A 2 -1.85 1.42 -12.83
C GLN A 2 -3.22 1.26 -12.16
N THR A 3 -3.30 1.35 -10.84
CA THR A 3 -4.59 1.44 -10.12
C THR A 3 -4.72 2.85 -9.56
N CYS A 4 -5.87 3.48 -9.78
CA CYS A 4 -6.10 4.86 -9.39
C CYS A 4 -7.42 4.96 -8.61
N GLY A 5 -7.38 5.62 -7.46
CA GLY A 5 -8.55 5.84 -6.61
C GLY A 5 -8.52 4.97 -5.37
N ALA A 6 -8.32 5.62 -4.23
CA ALA A 6 -8.47 5.01 -2.92
C ALA A 6 -9.96 4.72 -2.67
N GLY A 7 -10.46 3.57 -3.12
CA GLY A 7 -11.72 2.97 -2.65
C GLY A 7 -13.01 3.81 -2.72
N LEU A 8 -13.05 4.95 -3.41
CA LEU A 8 -14.22 5.82 -3.52
C LEU A 8 -14.77 5.81 -4.95
N PRO A 9 -16.06 5.48 -5.16
CA PRO A 9 -16.76 5.79 -6.39
C PRO A 9 -16.82 7.32 -6.56
N VAL A 10 -16.17 7.84 -7.59
CA VAL A 10 -16.40 9.24 -8.00
C VAL A 10 -17.76 9.28 -8.68
N ALA A 11 -18.70 10.08 -8.16
CA ALA A 11 -19.99 10.28 -8.80
C ALA A 11 -19.79 10.94 -10.18
N GLY A 12 -20.02 10.17 -11.25
CA GLY A 12 -19.92 10.62 -12.65
C GLY A 12 -19.80 9.46 -13.63
N SER A 13 -20.18 9.68 -14.90
CA SER A 13 -20.00 8.67 -15.95
C SER A 13 -18.52 8.56 -16.34
N GLY A 14 -17.91 7.42 -16.02
CA GLY A 14 -16.50 7.12 -16.32
C GLY A 14 -15.59 7.44 -15.14
N THR A 15 -15.27 6.43 -14.33
CA THR A 15 -14.23 6.55 -13.30
C THR A 15 -12.87 6.23 -13.95
N ASN A 16 -11.88 7.10 -13.77
CA ASN A 16 -10.49 6.75 -14.06
C ASN A 16 -9.98 5.80 -12.96
N GLY A 17 -10.46 4.55 -12.94
CA GLY A 17 -10.09 3.52 -11.95
C GLY A 17 -8.67 2.96 -12.12
N GLY A 18 -8.00 3.32 -13.22
CA GLY A 18 -6.65 2.88 -13.54
C GLY A 18 -6.52 2.44 -15.00
N SER A 19 -5.50 1.64 -15.28
CA SER A 19 -5.18 1.13 -16.61
C SER A 19 -4.50 -0.23 -16.54
N LEU A 20 -5.01 -1.18 -17.33
CA LEU A 20 -4.35 -2.46 -17.60
C LEU A 20 -3.72 -2.42 -18.99
N VAL A 21 -2.39 -2.40 -19.03
CA VAL A 21 -1.61 -2.46 -20.28
C VAL A 21 -1.26 -3.91 -20.56
N LEU A 22 -1.70 -4.43 -21.70
CA LEU A 22 -1.40 -5.80 -22.14
C LEU A 22 -0.27 -5.77 -23.16
N GLY A 23 0.77 -6.60 -22.95
CA GLY A 23 1.87 -6.76 -23.89
C GLY A 23 2.97 -5.69 -23.85
N GLY A 24 2.94 -4.77 -22.90
CA GLY A 24 3.94 -3.71 -22.83
C GLY A 24 3.91 -2.86 -21.57
N ILE A 25 4.65 -1.76 -21.64
CA ILE A 25 4.75 -0.72 -20.62
C ILE A 25 4.37 0.60 -21.27
N GLU A 26 3.51 1.38 -20.60
CA GLU A 26 3.10 2.70 -21.08
C GLU A 26 3.81 3.81 -20.27
N PRO A 27 4.77 4.55 -20.87
CA PRO A 27 5.55 5.57 -20.18
C PRO A 27 4.74 6.69 -19.54
N SER A 28 3.56 7.00 -20.08
CA SER A 28 2.70 8.06 -19.53
C SER A 28 2.06 7.70 -18.17
N LEU A 29 2.09 6.43 -17.76
CA LEU A 29 1.44 5.94 -16.53
C LEU A 29 2.37 5.89 -15.31
N TYR A 30 3.64 6.30 -15.42
CA TYR A 30 4.58 6.33 -14.30
C TYR A 30 5.55 7.51 -14.37
N ARG A 31 6.28 7.73 -13.27
CA ARG A 31 7.36 8.72 -13.17
C ARG A 31 8.62 8.09 -12.60
N GLY A 32 9.76 8.60 -13.03
CA GLY A 32 11.07 8.11 -12.62
C GLY A 32 11.37 6.72 -13.17
N ASP A 33 12.33 6.03 -12.55
CA ASP A 33 12.78 4.71 -12.98
C ASP A 33 11.84 3.59 -12.51
N ILE A 34 11.80 2.50 -13.29
CA ILE A 34 11.18 1.25 -12.87
C ILE A 34 12.25 0.39 -12.21
N TRP A 35 12.00 0.01 -10.96
CA TRP A 35 12.86 -0.90 -10.19
C TRP A 35 12.26 -2.30 -10.18
N TYR A 36 13.09 -3.31 -10.45
CA TYR A 36 12.62 -4.69 -10.64
C TYR A 36 13.08 -5.59 -9.49
N THR A 37 12.15 -6.40 -9.01
CA THR A 37 12.42 -7.50 -8.08
C THR A 37 12.16 -8.85 -8.78
N PRO A 38 13.01 -9.87 -8.59
CA PRO A 38 12.79 -11.19 -9.16
C PRO A 38 11.53 -11.86 -8.64
N ILE A 39 10.84 -12.61 -9.50
CA ILE A 39 9.82 -13.58 -9.09
C ILE A 39 10.54 -14.82 -8.54
N LYS A 40 10.23 -15.20 -7.30
CA LYS A 40 10.88 -16.34 -6.61
C LYS A 40 10.38 -17.68 -7.12
N GLU A 41 9.06 -17.82 -7.28
CA GLU A 41 8.39 -19.03 -7.75
C GLU A 41 7.19 -18.65 -8.62
N GLU A 42 6.96 -19.35 -9.74
CA GLU A 42 5.96 -19.02 -10.76
C GLU A 42 4.59 -19.68 -10.51
N TRP A 43 4.03 -19.45 -9.33
CA TRP A 43 2.69 -19.90 -8.91
C TRP A 43 1.81 -18.70 -8.51
N TYR A 44 2.38 -17.81 -7.67
CA TYR A 44 1.96 -16.44 -7.50
C TYR A 44 3.00 -15.48 -8.10
N TYR A 45 2.71 -14.18 -8.15
CA TYR A 45 3.76 -13.16 -8.29
C TYR A 45 4.50 -13.00 -6.96
N GLN A 46 5.21 -14.07 -6.56
CA GLN A 46 5.93 -14.15 -5.30
C GLN A 46 7.25 -13.40 -5.41
N ILE A 47 7.50 -12.49 -4.47
CA ILE A 47 8.69 -11.64 -4.38
C ILE A 47 9.38 -11.85 -3.03
N GLU A 48 10.52 -11.21 -2.83
CA GLU A 48 11.27 -11.30 -1.57
C GLU A 48 11.36 -9.93 -0.87
N ILE A 49 10.80 -9.86 0.34
CA ILE A 49 10.83 -8.67 1.20
C ILE A 49 11.98 -8.79 2.20
N LEU A 50 12.84 -7.79 2.24
CA LEU A 50 14.05 -7.82 3.05
C LEU A 50 13.90 -7.04 4.36
N LYS A 51 13.12 -5.96 4.34
CA LYS A 51 12.98 -5.03 5.47
C LYS A 51 11.71 -4.21 5.36
N LEU A 52 11.08 -3.93 6.49
CA LEU A 52 10.07 -2.89 6.63
C LEU A 52 10.60 -1.74 7.51
N GLU A 53 10.31 -0.51 7.13
CA GLU A 53 10.55 0.69 7.93
C GLU A 53 9.25 1.47 8.16
N ILE A 54 9.03 1.91 9.39
CA ILE A 54 7.89 2.76 9.79
C ILE A 54 8.46 4.08 10.28
N GLY A 55 8.10 5.19 9.62
CA GLY A 55 8.64 6.51 9.95
C GLY A 55 10.17 6.61 9.82
N GLY A 56 10.77 5.78 8.96
CA GLY A 56 12.23 5.69 8.78
C GLY A 56 12.94 4.78 9.79
N GLN A 57 12.22 4.16 10.73
CA GLN A 57 12.79 3.21 11.69
C GLN A 57 12.54 1.77 11.24
N SER A 58 13.60 0.95 11.22
CA SER A 58 13.51 -0.49 10.92
C SER A 58 12.70 -1.23 11.99
N LEU A 59 11.88 -2.20 11.57
CA LEU A 59 11.18 -3.09 12.50
C LEU A 59 12.11 -4.10 13.20
N ASN A 60 13.32 -4.30 12.69
CA ASN A 60 14.34 -5.21 13.24
C ASN A 60 13.85 -6.67 13.44
N LEU A 61 12.90 -7.12 12.62
CA LEU A 61 12.52 -8.54 12.54
C LEU A 61 13.45 -9.28 11.59
N ASP A 62 13.62 -10.59 11.82
CA ASP A 62 14.24 -11.49 10.84
C ASP A 62 13.47 -11.39 9.52
N CYS A 63 14.19 -11.25 8.39
CA CYS A 63 13.55 -11.11 7.09
C CYS A 63 12.69 -12.31 6.70
N ARG A 64 12.94 -13.49 7.28
CA ARG A 64 12.09 -14.68 7.11
C ARG A 64 10.66 -14.45 7.58
N GLU A 65 10.44 -13.57 8.55
CA GLU A 65 9.10 -13.23 9.06
C GLU A 65 8.26 -12.51 8.01
N TYR A 66 8.87 -11.67 7.15
CA TYR A 66 8.16 -10.98 6.08
C TYR A 66 7.75 -11.91 4.93
N ASN A 67 8.40 -13.06 4.83
CA ASN A 67 8.22 -14.03 3.74
C ASN A 67 7.71 -15.38 4.26
N ALA A 68 7.19 -15.44 5.49
CA ALA A 68 6.67 -16.66 6.08
C ALA A 68 5.54 -17.22 5.18
N ASP A 69 5.73 -18.46 4.71
CA ASP A 69 5.01 -19.08 3.58
C ASP A 69 5.27 -18.36 2.24
N LYS A 70 4.82 -17.11 2.09
CA LYS A 70 5.02 -16.32 0.86
C LYS A 70 4.79 -14.82 1.05
N ALA A 71 5.44 -14.02 0.20
CA ALA A 71 5.13 -12.61 -0.03
C ALA A 71 4.73 -12.42 -1.50
N ILE A 72 3.52 -11.89 -1.77
CA ILE A 72 2.95 -11.85 -3.13
C ILE A 72 2.43 -10.45 -3.49
N VAL A 73 2.36 -10.17 -4.79
CA VAL A 73 1.66 -9.01 -5.36
C VAL A 73 0.31 -9.48 -5.90
N ASP A 74 -0.79 -8.94 -5.38
CA ASP A 74 -2.13 -9.43 -5.68
C ASP A 74 -3.16 -8.29 -5.78
N SER A 75 -3.54 -7.93 -7.00
CA SER A 75 -4.58 -6.92 -7.24
C SER A 75 -5.97 -7.37 -6.80
N GLY A 76 -6.20 -8.66 -6.56
CA GLY A 76 -7.47 -9.21 -6.08
C GLY A 76 -7.69 -9.02 -4.57
N THR A 77 -6.64 -8.65 -3.82
CA THR A 77 -6.72 -8.36 -2.39
C THR A 77 -6.76 -6.85 -2.17
N THR A 78 -7.74 -6.34 -1.40
CA THR A 78 -7.89 -4.90 -1.16
C THR A 78 -6.76 -4.32 -0.28
N LEU A 79 -6.52 -4.93 0.88
CA LEU A 79 -5.65 -4.39 1.93
C LEU A 79 -4.20 -4.85 1.78
N LEU A 80 -3.26 -4.13 2.39
CA LEU A 80 -1.96 -4.72 2.70
C LEU A 80 -2.18 -5.79 3.78
N ARG A 81 -1.88 -7.05 3.47
CA ARG A 81 -1.98 -8.13 4.46
C ARG A 81 -0.61 -8.53 4.95
N LEU A 82 -0.45 -8.65 6.26
CA LEU A 82 0.84 -8.95 6.89
C LEU A 82 0.72 -10.21 7.77
N PRO A 83 1.74 -11.10 7.81
CA PRO A 83 1.79 -12.17 8.80
C PRO A 83 1.60 -11.62 10.22
N GLN A 84 0.89 -12.35 11.09
CA GLN A 84 0.46 -11.84 12.41
C GLN A 84 1.59 -11.14 13.21
N LYS A 85 2.79 -11.74 13.25
CA LYS A 85 3.94 -11.15 13.95
C LYS A 85 4.38 -9.81 13.34
N VAL A 86 4.41 -9.73 12.01
CA VAL A 86 4.75 -8.51 11.27
C VAL A 86 3.64 -7.45 11.43
N PHE A 87 2.37 -7.87 11.38
CA PHE A 87 1.23 -6.98 11.60
C PHE A 87 1.31 -6.30 12.96
N ASN A 88 1.51 -7.07 14.04
CA ASN A 88 1.62 -6.52 15.39
C ASN A 88 2.78 -5.52 15.51
N ALA A 89 3.96 -5.86 14.95
CA ALA A 89 5.12 -4.96 14.97
C ALA A 89 4.89 -3.67 14.16
N VAL A 90 4.17 -3.76 13.04
CA VAL A 90 3.77 -2.58 12.25
C VAL A 90 2.81 -1.70 13.04
N VAL A 91 1.78 -2.26 13.66
CA VAL A 91 0.81 -1.49 14.47
C VAL A 91 1.53 -0.80 15.64
N GLU A 92 2.37 -1.52 16.39
CA GLU A 92 3.13 -0.95 17.50
C GLU A 92 4.03 0.21 17.05
N ALA A 93 4.75 0.04 15.94
CA ALA A 93 5.59 1.08 15.38
C ALA A 93 4.78 2.28 14.88
N VAL A 94 3.61 2.06 14.26
CA VAL A 94 2.71 3.13 13.83
C VAL A 94 2.18 3.91 15.03
N VAL A 95 1.71 3.23 16.09
CA VAL A 95 1.24 3.88 17.33
C VAL A 95 2.35 4.73 17.95
N ARG A 96 3.56 4.19 18.06
CA ARG A 96 4.72 4.90 18.65
C ARG A 96 5.14 6.13 17.84
N THR A 97 4.98 6.11 16.52
CA THR A 97 5.41 7.21 15.64
C THR A 97 4.27 8.17 15.29
N SER A 98 3.02 7.77 15.51
CA SER A 98 1.86 8.62 15.27
C SER A 98 1.84 9.82 16.22
N LEU A 99 1.30 10.94 15.75
CA LEU A 99 1.04 12.13 16.56
C LEU A 99 -0.30 12.07 17.30
N ILE A 100 -1.08 11.00 17.11
CA ILE A 100 -2.37 10.79 17.76
C ILE A 100 -2.14 10.10 19.12
N PRO A 101 -2.64 10.66 20.24
CA PRO A 101 -2.34 10.15 21.58
C PRO A 101 -2.86 8.73 21.84
N GLU A 102 -4.04 8.41 21.33
CA GLU A 102 -4.71 7.14 21.59
C GLU A 102 -5.58 6.74 20.39
N PHE A 103 -5.56 5.44 20.08
CA PHE A 103 -6.48 4.83 19.14
C PHE A 103 -7.21 3.70 19.83
N SER A 104 -8.47 3.48 19.45
CA SER A 104 -9.14 2.26 19.85
C SER A 104 -8.49 1.05 19.16
N ASP A 105 -8.38 -0.06 19.88
CA ASP A 105 -7.93 -1.34 19.29
C ASP A 105 -8.81 -1.77 18.10
N GLY A 106 -10.07 -1.31 18.09
CA GLY A 106 -11.01 -1.52 17.01
C GLY A 106 -10.55 -0.92 15.67
N PHE A 107 -9.84 0.21 15.69
CA PHE A 107 -9.33 0.83 14.47
C PHE A 107 -8.28 -0.04 13.78
N TRP A 108 -7.32 -0.57 14.53
CA TRP A 108 -6.24 -1.42 14.01
C TRP A 108 -6.76 -2.76 13.49
N THR A 109 -7.74 -3.33 14.16
CA THR A 109 -8.39 -4.59 13.73
C THR A 109 -9.36 -4.40 12.56
N GLY A 110 -9.66 -3.14 12.19
CA GLY A 110 -10.63 -2.79 11.14
C GLY A 110 -12.09 -2.97 11.56
N SER A 111 -12.37 -3.20 12.84
CA SER A 111 -13.72 -3.30 13.39
C SER A 111 -14.37 -1.95 13.70
N GLN A 112 -13.57 -0.88 13.75
CA GLN A 112 -14.03 0.49 13.95
C GLN A 112 -13.37 1.45 12.95
N LEU A 113 -14.06 2.55 12.67
CA LEU A 113 -13.54 3.66 11.88
C LEU A 113 -13.07 4.78 12.81
N ALA A 114 -12.04 5.51 12.40
CA ALA A 114 -11.64 6.76 13.06
C ALA A 114 -12.16 7.94 12.24
N CYS A 115 -12.77 8.93 12.88
CA CYS A 115 -13.51 9.99 12.21
C CYS A 115 -13.02 11.38 12.62
N TRP A 116 -12.83 12.26 11.64
CA TRP A 116 -12.42 13.65 11.83
C TRP A 116 -13.48 14.58 11.25
N THR A 117 -13.57 15.80 11.78
CA THR A 117 -14.42 16.83 11.18
C THR A 117 -13.90 17.21 9.79
N ASN A 118 -14.79 17.54 8.85
CA ASN A 118 -14.51 17.78 7.42
C ASN A 118 -13.41 18.83 7.09
N SER A 119 -12.81 19.49 8.08
CA SER A 119 -11.74 20.48 7.92
C SER A 119 -10.35 19.88 7.75
N GLU A 120 -10.07 18.67 8.28
CA GLU A 120 -8.70 18.13 8.35
C GLU A 120 -8.64 16.62 8.07
N ALA A 121 -7.85 16.24 7.06
CA ALA A 121 -7.54 14.83 6.80
C ALA A 121 -6.40 14.37 7.72
N PRO A 122 -6.45 13.15 8.27
CA PRO A 122 -5.56 12.73 9.36
C PRO A 122 -4.16 12.32 8.89
N TRP A 123 -3.88 12.34 7.59
CA TRP A 123 -2.68 11.75 7.00
C TRP A 123 -1.36 12.31 7.54
N SER A 124 -1.32 13.58 7.96
CA SER A 124 -0.11 14.18 8.55
C SER A 124 0.28 13.59 9.90
N TYR A 125 -0.64 12.94 10.60
CA TYR A 125 -0.39 12.32 11.90
C TYR A 125 0.23 10.93 11.79
N PHE A 126 0.21 10.33 10.59
CA PHE A 126 0.61 8.95 10.37
C PHE A 126 1.96 8.85 9.65
N PRO A 127 2.80 7.85 9.97
CA PRO A 127 4.12 7.70 9.37
C PRO A 127 4.06 7.17 7.93
N LYS A 128 5.15 7.36 7.16
CA LYS A 128 5.34 6.60 5.92
C LYS A 128 5.74 5.16 6.24
N ILE A 129 5.36 4.21 5.39
CA ILE A 129 5.77 2.80 5.48
C ILE A 129 6.63 2.48 4.28
N SER A 130 7.87 2.01 4.47
CA SER A 130 8.74 1.59 3.38
C SER A 130 8.97 0.08 3.40
N ILE A 131 8.83 -0.55 2.25
CA ILE A 131 9.02 -1.99 2.05
C ILE A 131 10.22 -2.15 1.12
N TYR A 132 11.26 -2.85 1.61
CA TYR A 132 12.48 -3.11 0.84
C TYR A 132 12.35 -4.46 0.14
N LEU A 133 12.57 -4.44 -1.17
CA LEU A 133 12.51 -5.60 -2.04
C LEU A 133 13.91 -5.93 -2.54
N ARG A 134 14.20 -7.22 -2.72
CA ARG A 134 15.45 -7.64 -3.36
C ARG A 134 15.49 -7.15 -4.80
N ASP A 135 16.60 -6.54 -5.19
CA ASP A 135 16.85 -6.12 -6.58
C ASP A 135 17.24 -7.33 -7.45
N GLU A 136 17.19 -7.18 -8.78
CA GLU A 136 17.73 -8.21 -9.69
C GLU A 136 19.21 -8.48 -9.43
N ASN A 137 19.98 -7.48 -9.02
CA ASN A 137 21.28 -7.68 -8.41
C ASN A 137 21.11 -8.14 -6.96
N SER A 138 21.45 -9.39 -6.67
CA SER A 138 21.23 -10.02 -5.36
C SER A 138 21.94 -9.32 -4.19
N SER A 139 22.97 -8.51 -4.43
CA SER A 139 23.64 -7.70 -3.41
C SER A 139 22.97 -6.35 -3.15
N ARG A 140 21.89 -6.02 -3.86
CA ARG A 140 21.19 -4.74 -3.78
C ARG A 140 19.73 -4.94 -3.39
N SER A 141 19.14 -3.83 -2.96
CA SER A 141 17.71 -3.73 -2.69
C SER A 141 17.24 -2.33 -3.05
N PHE A 142 15.95 -2.20 -3.32
CA PHE A 142 15.28 -0.92 -3.45
C PHE A 142 14.07 -0.90 -2.53
N ARG A 143 13.51 0.28 -2.27
CA ARG A 143 12.31 0.42 -1.43
C ARG A 143 11.17 1.05 -2.18
N ILE A 144 9.97 0.56 -1.89
CA ILE A 144 8.72 1.23 -2.23
C ILE A 144 8.16 1.85 -0.95
N THR A 145 7.71 3.10 -1.02
CA THR A 145 7.25 3.85 0.16
C THR A 145 5.77 4.20 0.01
N LEU A 146 4.97 3.68 0.93
CA LEU A 146 3.55 3.97 1.09
C LEU A 146 3.38 5.26 1.90
N LEU A 147 2.58 6.17 1.37
CA LEU A 147 2.12 7.35 2.09
C LEU A 147 0.86 7.01 2.91
N PRO A 148 0.59 7.74 4.02
CA PRO A 148 -0.63 7.55 4.82
C PRO A 148 -1.93 7.56 4.03
N GLN A 149 -2.01 8.33 2.94
CA GLN A 149 -3.17 8.37 2.03
C GLN A 149 -3.57 7.00 1.49
N LEU A 150 -2.62 6.07 1.38
CA LEU A 150 -2.88 4.74 0.84
C LEU A 150 -3.43 3.80 1.91
N TYR A 151 -2.94 3.88 3.15
CA TYR A 151 -3.30 2.94 4.22
C TYR A 151 -4.19 3.53 5.32
N ILE A 152 -4.52 4.82 5.25
CA ILE A 152 -5.56 5.47 6.06
C ILE A 152 -6.63 5.92 5.08
N GLN A 153 -7.58 5.01 4.85
CA GLN A 153 -8.44 5.05 3.68
C GLN A 153 -9.79 5.67 4.01
N PRO A 154 -10.27 6.67 3.27
CA PRO A 154 -11.58 7.25 3.49
C PRO A 154 -12.68 6.22 3.23
N MET A 155 -13.69 6.20 4.08
CA MET A 155 -14.90 5.39 3.94
C MET A 155 -16.09 6.32 3.71
N MET A 156 -16.86 6.09 2.64
CA MET A 156 -18.11 6.83 2.45
C MET A 156 -19.13 6.46 3.53
N GLY A 157 -19.81 7.46 4.11
CA GLY A 157 -21.07 7.22 4.84
C GLY A 157 -21.16 7.74 6.27
N ALA A 158 -20.29 8.62 6.73
CA ALA A 158 -20.32 9.10 8.11
C ALA A 158 -20.94 10.50 8.28
N GLY A 159 -22.24 10.62 7.98
CA GLY A 159 -22.99 11.86 8.23
C GLY A 159 -22.47 13.07 7.44
N LEU A 160 -23.16 14.20 7.52
CA LEU A 160 -22.84 15.38 6.70
C LEU A 160 -21.55 16.10 7.15
N ASN A 161 -21.00 15.79 8.32
CA ASN A 161 -19.97 16.62 8.99
C ASN A 161 -18.65 15.90 9.34
N TYR A 162 -18.54 14.59 9.09
CA TYR A 162 -17.34 13.82 9.41
C TYR A 162 -16.84 13.03 8.20
N GLU A 163 -15.51 12.97 8.07
CA GLU A 163 -14.83 12.01 7.22
C GLU A 163 -14.27 10.91 8.10
N CYS A 164 -14.69 9.67 7.83
CA CYS A 164 -14.19 8.50 8.55
C CYS A 164 -13.21 7.72 7.69
N TYR A 165 -12.23 7.14 8.37
CA TYR A 165 -11.13 6.42 7.79
C TYR A 165 -11.03 5.03 8.40
N ARG A 166 -10.67 4.05 7.58
CA ARG A 166 -10.29 2.71 8.04
C ARG A 166 -8.78 2.51 7.94
N PHE A 167 -8.26 1.59 8.74
CA PHE A 167 -6.90 1.12 8.61
C PHE A 167 -6.77 0.14 7.43
N GLY A 168 -5.92 0.48 6.47
CA GLY A 168 -5.71 -0.20 5.19
C GLY A 168 -4.79 -1.43 5.27
N ILE A 169 -4.52 -1.92 6.48
CA ILE A 169 -3.61 -3.02 6.76
C ILE A 169 -4.36 -4.04 7.62
N SER A 170 -4.19 -5.33 7.35
CA SER A 170 -4.86 -6.40 8.09
C SER A 170 -3.91 -7.57 8.38
N PRO A 171 -4.19 -8.36 9.43
CA PRO A 171 -3.43 -9.57 9.69
C PRO A 171 -3.73 -10.67 8.65
N SER A 172 -2.77 -11.57 8.52
CA SER A 172 -2.80 -12.75 7.67
C SER A 172 -2.16 -13.92 8.39
N THR A 173 -2.69 -15.11 8.14
CA THR A 173 -2.18 -16.35 8.74
C THR A 173 -1.05 -16.96 7.94
N ASN A 174 -0.99 -16.73 6.62
CA ASN A 174 -0.15 -17.52 5.71
C ASN A 174 0.40 -16.75 4.49
N ALA A 175 0.40 -15.42 4.52
CA ALA A 175 1.05 -14.64 3.46
C ALA A 175 1.23 -13.18 3.85
N LEU A 176 2.29 -12.56 3.32
CA LEU A 176 2.33 -11.13 3.10
C LEU A 176 1.75 -10.83 1.71
N VAL A 177 0.73 -9.96 1.63
CA VAL A 177 0.04 -9.63 0.38
C VAL A 177 0.12 -8.14 0.13
N LEU A 178 0.86 -7.75 -0.92
CA LEU A 178 0.85 -6.41 -1.47
C LEU A 178 -0.42 -6.24 -2.32
N GLY A 179 -1.52 -5.89 -1.65
CA GLY A 179 -2.84 -5.68 -2.24
C GLY A 179 -2.99 -4.34 -2.98
N ALA A 180 -4.23 -4.02 -3.38
CA ALA A 180 -4.61 -2.77 -4.04
C ALA A 180 -4.14 -1.53 -3.26
N THR A 181 -4.23 -1.56 -1.93
CA THR A 181 -3.70 -0.52 -1.02
C THR A 181 -2.24 -0.17 -1.31
N VAL A 182 -1.41 -1.16 -1.66
CA VAL A 182 -0.02 -0.94 -2.06
C VAL A 182 0.05 -0.53 -3.52
N MET A 183 -0.62 -1.28 -4.39
CA MET A 183 -0.54 -1.10 -5.83
C MET A 183 -1.03 0.29 -6.30
N GLU A 184 -1.98 0.92 -5.62
CA GLU A 184 -2.45 2.28 -5.93
C GLU A 184 -1.35 3.35 -5.79
N GLY A 185 -0.28 3.07 -5.04
CA GLY A 185 0.89 3.93 -4.96
C GLY A 185 1.80 3.87 -6.20
N PHE A 186 1.67 2.83 -7.02
CA PHE A 186 2.69 2.46 -7.99
C PHE A 186 2.13 2.06 -9.35
N TYR A 187 2.93 2.26 -10.39
CA TYR A 187 2.77 1.55 -11.64
C TYR A 187 3.50 0.20 -11.51
N VAL A 188 2.74 -0.89 -11.60
CA VAL A 188 3.25 -2.26 -11.39
C VAL A 188 3.37 -2.98 -12.73
N VAL A 189 4.56 -3.50 -13.02
CA VAL A 189 4.86 -4.25 -14.24
C VAL A 189 5.02 -5.73 -13.91
N PHE A 190 4.13 -6.57 -14.44
CA PHE A 190 4.21 -8.01 -14.32
C PHE A 190 4.97 -8.59 -15.53
N ASP A 191 6.29 -8.57 -15.48
CA ASP A 191 7.17 -9.01 -16.57
C ASP A 191 7.44 -10.52 -16.46
N ARG A 192 6.44 -11.30 -16.89
CA ARG A 192 6.51 -12.77 -16.87
C ARG A 192 7.64 -13.32 -17.74
N ALA A 193 7.89 -12.68 -18.89
CA ALA A 193 8.94 -13.11 -19.83
C ALA A 193 10.33 -13.08 -19.21
N ARG A 194 10.57 -12.14 -18.28
CA ARG A 194 11.84 -12.00 -17.55
C ARG A 194 11.73 -12.38 -16.06
N LYS A 195 10.63 -13.04 -15.66
CA LYS A 195 10.40 -13.53 -14.29
C LYS A 195 10.64 -12.47 -13.21
N ARG A 196 10.04 -11.28 -13.36
CA ARG A 196 10.25 -10.15 -12.45
C ARG A 196 9.03 -9.26 -12.33
N VAL A 197 8.94 -8.53 -11.22
CA VAL A 197 7.92 -7.51 -10.97
C VAL A 197 8.58 -6.15 -10.86
N GLY A 198 8.10 -5.18 -11.64
CA GLY A 198 8.60 -3.80 -11.65
C GLY A 198 7.70 -2.84 -10.88
N PHE A 199 8.29 -1.87 -10.18
CA PHE A 199 7.58 -0.81 -9.48
C PHE A 199 8.14 0.56 -9.89
N ALA A 200 7.24 1.49 -10.20
CA ALA A 200 7.56 2.91 -10.40
C ALA A 200 6.49 3.79 -9.77
N ALA A 201 6.79 5.05 -9.48
CA ALA A 201 5.83 5.97 -8.88
C ALA A 201 4.65 6.22 -9.83
N SER A 202 3.41 6.09 -9.32
CA SER A 202 2.22 6.38 -10.10
C SER A 202 1.82 7.86 -9.99
N PRO A 203 1.61 8.60 -11.10
CA PRO A 203 1.15 9.99 -11.07
C PRO A 203 -0.30 10.17 -10.58
N CYS A 204 -1.07 9.08 -10.44
CA CYS A 204 -2.41 9.12 -9.85
C CYS A 204 -2.44 8.73 -8.36
N ALA A 205 -1.31 8.29 -7.80
CA ALA A 205 -1.20 7.99 -6.38
C ALA A 205 -1.40 9.27 -5.54
N GLY A 206 -2.27 9.20 -4.52
CA GLY A 206 -2.46 10.32 -3.58
C GLY A 206 -3.22 11.53 -4.13
N LYS A 207 -3.78 11.46 -5.35
CA LYS A 207 -4.76 12.44 -5.82
C LYS A 207 -6.13 12.11 -5.22
N THR A 208 -6.35 12.49 -3.97
CA THR A 208 -7.72 12.69 -3.50
C THR A 208 -8.26 13.86 -4.30
N THR A 209 -9.20 13.57 -5.20
CA THR A 209 -9.81 14.57 -6.09
C THR A 209 -10.55 15.62 -5.27
N LYS A 210 -9.86 16.69 -4.85
CA LYS A 210 -10.52 17.97 -4.59
C LYS A 210 -10.64 18.72 -5.92
N HIS A 211 -11.59 18.29 -6.75
CA HIS A 211 -12.17 19.20 -7.73
C HIS A 211 -13.39 19.87 -7.08
N HIS A 212 -13.14 20.91 -6.28
CA HIS A 212 -14.17 21.94 -6.14
C HIS A 212 -14.13 22.74 -7.44
N LYS A 213 -15.09 22.50 -8.34
CA LYS A 213 -15.44 23.50 -9.33
C LYS A 213 -16.06 24.67 -8.56
N MET A 214 -15.44 25.84 -8.68
CA MET A 214 -16.15 27.12 -8.53
C MET A 214 -17.18 27.24 -9.66
#